data_AF-X1N162-F1
#
_entry.id   AF-X1N162-F1
#
_cell.length_a   1.000
_cell.length_b   1.000
_cell.length_c   1.000
_cell.angle_alpha   90.00
_cell.angle_beta   90.00
_cell.angle_gamma   90.00
#
_symmetry.space_group_name_H-M   'P 1'
#
loop_
_entity.id
_entity.type
_entity.pdbx_description
1 polymer ?
#
loop_
_entity_poly.entity_id
_entity_poly.type
_entity_poly.pdbx_seq_one_letter_code
_entity_poly.pdbx_strand_id
1 'polypeptide(L)' 'MINSYRKISINNLELRVPKSPLHGRIQLRISPDKESGLSEVIFWHEGELSGIQKVKNSELNLVQF' A
#
# COMPACT_ATOMS: atom_id res chain seq x y z
N MET A 1 -11.72 -1.55 -22.71
CA MET A 1 -11.82 -1.22 -21.28
C MET A 1 -10.41 -0.93 -20.78
N ILE A 2 -10.04 0.33 -20.55
CA ILE A 2 -8.71 0.69 -20.04
C ILE A 2 -8.65 0.27 -18.57
N ASN A 3 -7.74 -0.65 -18.25
CA ASN A 3 -7.59 -1.18 -16.91
C ASN A 3 -6.78 -0.18 -16.07
N SER A 4 -7.45 0.80 -15.47
CA SER A 4 -6.86 1.90 -14.69
C SER A 4 -6.28 1.46 -13.34
N TYR A 5 -5.62 0.29 -13.24
CA TYR A 5 -4.94 -0.09 -12.00
C TYR A 5 -3.80 0.90 -11.75
N ARG A 6 -4.00 1.73 -10.74
CA ARG A 6 -2.96 2.58 -10.17
C ARG A 6 -2.12 1.70 -9.25
N LYS A 7 -0.86 1.51 -9.62
CA LYS A 7 0.11 0.72 -8.84
C LYS A 7 1.02 1.67 -8.08
N ILE A 8 1.40 1.28 -6.88
CA ILE A 8 2.52 1.88 -6.14
C ILE A 8 3.62 0.82 -6.11
N SER A 9 4.81 1.18 -6.54
CA SER A 9 5.98 0.32 -6.42
C SER A 9 6.81 0.76 -5.23
N ILE A 10 7.10 -0.17 -4.31
CA ILE A 10 8.00 0.03 -3.18
C ILE A 10 9.04 -1.06 -3.27
N ASN A 11 10.30 -0.69 -3.50
CA ASN A 11 11.36 -1.65 -3.81
C ASN A 11 10.94 -2.56 -4.97
N ASN A 12 10.86 -3.88 -4.73
CA ASN A 12 10.45 -4.88 -5.73
C ASN A 12 8.97 -5.30 -5.59
N LEU A 13 8.20 -4.61 -4.75
CA LEU A 13 6.80 -4.91 -4.48
C LEU A 13 5.89 -3.96 -5.26
N GLU A 14 4.93 -4.53 -5.99
CA GLU A 14 3.83 -3.77 -6.59
C GLU A 14 2.55 -3.88 -5.75
N LEU A 15 2.11 -2.75 -5.22
CA LEU A 15 0.85 -2.61 -4.49
C LEU A 15 -0.23 -2.07 -5.41
N ARG A 16 -1.38 -2.74 -5.46
CA ARG A 16 -2.53 -2.28 -6.25
C ARG A 16 -3.40 -1.36 -5.42
N VAL A 17 -3.69 -0.15 -5.89
CA VAL A 17 -4.56 0.77 -5.15
C VAL A 17 -6.00 0.58 -5.62
N PRO A 18 -6.91 0.01 -4.79
CA PRO A 18 -8.30 -0.12 -5.16
C PRO A 18 -8.96 1.26 -5.18
N LYS A 19 -9.92 1.47 -6.10
CA LYS A 19 -10.75 2.69 -6.18
C LYS A 19 -9.94 3.99 -6.22
N SER A 20 -8.75 3.96 -6.79
CA SER A 20 -7.87 5.12 -6.80
C SER A 20 -8.39 6.21 -7.76
N PRO A 21 -8.41 7.48 -7.35
CA PRO A 21 -8.91 8.57 -8.18
C PRO A 21 -7.96 8.83 -9.33
N LEU A 22 -8.52 9.21 -10.48
CA LEU A 22 -7.74 9.69 -11.60
C LEU A 22 -7.04 11.02 -11.23
N HIS A 23 -5.71 11.01 -11.24
CA HIS A 23 -4.80 12.11 -10.88
C HIS A 23 -4.88 12.57 -9.41
N GLY A 24 -5.53 11.80 -8.54
CA GLY A 24 -5.62 12.09 -7.11
C GLY A 24 -4.35 11.71 -6.33
N ARG A 25 -4.12 12.43 -5.23
CA ARG A 25 -3.12 12.06 -4.22
C ARG A 25 -3.74 11.05 -3.27
N ILE A 26 -3.02 9.98 -2.99
CA ILE A 26 -3.39 9.00 -1.97
C ILE A 26 -2.39 9.08 -0.82
N GLN A 27 -2.87 8.81 0.38
CA GLN A 27 -2.02 8.64 1.55
C GLN A 27 -1.78 7.15 1.75
N LEU A 28 -0.52 6.78 1.91
CA LEU A 28 -0.10 5.41 2.19
C LEU A 28 0.39 5.34 3.63
N ARG A 29 -0.15 4.41 4.41
CA ARG A 29 0.33 4.10 5.75
C ARG A 29 0.76 2.64 5.81
N ILE A 30 1.96 2.39 6.33
CA ILE A 30 2.50 1.05 6.52
C ILE A 30 2.73 0.84 8.01
N SER A 31 2.13 -0.21 8.56
CA SER A 31 2.27 -0.60 9.96
C SER A 31 2.87 -2.00 10.03
N PRO A 32 4.19 -2.14 10.28
CA PRO A 32 4.82 -3.44 10.41
C PRO A 32 4.46 -4.09 11.74
N ASP A 33 4.00 -5.33 11.71
CA ASP A 33 3.90 -6.20 12.87
C ASP A 33 5.14 -7.09 12.95
N LYS A 34 5.89 -6.97 14.05
CA LYS A 34 7.14 -7.70 14.27
C LYS A 34 6.89 -9.16 14.65
N GLU A 35 5.75 -9.49 15.26
CA GLU A 35 5.46 -10.85 15.70
C GLU A 35 5.03 -11.73 14.53
N SER A 36 4.08 -11.27 13.71
CA SER A 36 3.63 -12.03 12.54
C SER A 36 4.58 -11.96 11.34
N GLY A 37 5.50 -10.99 11.32
CA GLY A 37 6.36 -10.73 10.16
C GLY A 37 5.62 -10.13 8.97
N LEU A 38 4.39 -9.66 9.16
CA LEU A 38 3.57 -9.01 8.14
C LEU A 38 3.38 -7.53 8.45
N SER A 39 3.25 -6.72 7.41
CA SER A 39 2.89 -5.32 7.48
C SER A 39 1.51 -5.11 6.91
N GLU A 40 0.71 -4.31 7.60
CA GLU A 40 -0.51 -3.78 7.02
C GLU A 40 -0.20 -2.51 6.25
N VAL A 41 -0.61 -2.50 4.98
CA VAL A 41 -0.51 -1.38 4.06
C VAL A 41 -1.91 -0.84 3.83
N ILE A 42 -2.14 0.40 4.25
CA ILE A 42 -3.45 1.06 4.26
C ILE A 42 -3.43 2.23 3.29
N PHE A 43 -4.44 2.29 2.41
CA PHE A 43 -4.61 3.34 1.42
C PHE A 43 -5.75 4.25 1.84
N TRP A 44 -5.48 5.55 1.92
CA TRP A 44 -6.49 6.58 2.19
C TRP A 44 -6.59 7.54 1.00
N HIS A 45 -7.80 7.99 0.72
CA HIS A 45 -8.09 9.04 -0.25
C HIS A 45 -9.12 9.99 0.34
N GLU A 46 -8.81 11.29 0.42
CA GLU A 46 -9.73 12.32 0.96
C GLU A 46 -10.35 11.98 2.33
N GLY A 47 -9.58 11.29 3.20
CA GLY A 47 -10.05 10.87 4.52
C GLY A 47 -10.87 9.57 4.52
N GLU A 48 -11.07 8.94 3.37
CA GLU A 48 -11.76 7.65 3.23
C GLU A 48 -10.78 6.50 3.03
N LEU A 49 -11.07 5.36 3.67
CA LEU A 49 -10.32 4.13 3.49
C LEU A 49 -10.59 3.55 2.09
N SER A 50 -9.56 3.58 1.25
CA SER A 50 -9.61 3.05 -0.10
C SER A 50 -9.24 1.56 -0.18
N GLY A 51 -8.45 1.06 0.77
CA GLY A 51 -8.13 -0.36 0.87
C GLY A 51 -7.10 -0.71 1.93
N ILE A 52 -6.93 -2.01 2.17
CA ILE A 52 -5.93 -2.59 3.06
C ILE A 52 -5.31 -3.80 2.35
N GLN A 53 -3.99 -3.95 2.46
CA GLN A 53 -3.23 -5.11 1.98
C GLN A 53 -2.25 -5.57 3.06
N LYS A 54 -2.06 -6.89 3.18
CA LYS A 54 -1.02 -7.47 4.02
C LYS A 54 0.16 -7.89 3.15
N VAL A 55 1.35 -7.52 3.57
CA VAL A 55 2.60 -7.78 2.84
C VAL A 55 3.63 -8.32 3.81
N LYS A 56 4.53 -9.20 3.38
CA LYS A 56 5.65 -9.63 4.23
C LYS A 56 6.59 -8.46 4.51
N ASN A 57 7.04 -8.33 5.76
CA ASN A 57 8.00 -7.31 6.16
C ASN A 57 9.29 -7.37 5.32
N SER A 58 9.72 -8.59 4.96
CA SER A 58 10.91 -8.82 4.13
C SER A 58 10.78 -8.29 2.70
N GLU A 59 9.57 -8.24 2.14
CA GLU A 59 9.34 -7.73 0.79
C GLU A 59 9.28 -6.20 0.76
N LEU A 60 8.81 -5.59 1.85
CA LEU A 60 8.79 -4.14 1.99
C LEU A 60 10.18 -3.55 2.22
N ASN A 61 11.12 -4.33 2.76
CA ASN A 61 12.51 -3.94 3.04
C ASN A 61 12.61 -2.53 3.65
N LEU A 62 11.74 -2.24 4.62
CA LEU A 62 11.74 -0.96 5.33
C LEU A 62 12.89 -0.95 6.33
N VAL A 63 13.61 0.16 6.40
CA VAL A 63 14.65 0.38 7.41
C VAL A 63 13.98 0.32 8.79
N GLN A 64 14.37 -0.65 9.61
CA GLN A 64 14.03 -0.67 11.02
C GLN A 64 14.94 0.35 11.72
N PHE A 65 14.36 1.46 12.17
CA PHE A 65 15.03 2.43 13.05
C PHE A 65 14.94 1.99 14.51
#